data_AF-A0AAP3A7M4-F1
#
_entry.id   AF-A0AAP3A7M4-F1
#
_cell.length_a   1.000
_cell.length_b   1.000
_cell.length_c   1.000
_cell.angle_alpha   90.00
_cell.angle_beta   90.00
_cell.angle_gamma   90.00
#
_symmetry.space_group_name_H-M   'P 1'
#
loop_
_entity.id
_entity.type
_entity.pdbx_description
1 polymer ?
#
loop_
_entity_poly.entity_id
_entity_poly.type
_entity_poly.pdbx_seq_one_letter_code
_entity_poly.pdbx_strand_id
1 'polypeptide(L)'
;HEVITMAIPCGGIGDRDGWRLLKDHGLNVTTNGKYRAILADWMQLNGSHEEWQLSPTTGWHFGAYIMPDGSVIGESEKPILFTGKTAAV
;
A
#
# COMPACT_ATOMS: atom_id res chain seq x y z
N HIS A 1 6.46 7.48 16.39
CA HIS A 1 6.17 7.40 14.95
C HIS A 1 5.30 6.19 14.73
N GLU A 2 4.06 6.42 14.31
CA GLU A 2 3.15 5.35 13.92
C GLU A 2 3.61 4.81 12.55
N VAL A 3 3.63 3.49 12.40
CA VAL A 3 3.97 2.86 11.12
C VAL A 3 2.70 2.81 10.29
N ILE A 4 2.71 3.48 9.14
CA ILE A 4 1.58 3.50 8.21
C ILE A 4 1.89 2.51 7.08
N THR A 5 0.96 1.58 6.83
CA THR A 5 1.00 0.67 5.69
C THR A 5 -0.14 1.01 4.74
N MET A 6 0.15 1.19 3.46
CA MET A 6 -0.88 1.40 2.43
C MET A 6 -0.52 0.71 1.12
N ALA A 7 -1.55 0.43 0.34
CA ALA A 7 -1.39 0.07 -1.05
C ALA A 7 -1.20 1.31 -1.92
N ILE A 8 -0.23 1.25 -2.83
CA ILE A 8 0.03 2.31 -3.81
C ILE A 8 -0.10 1.72 -5.20
N PRO A 9 -0.88 2.35 -6.10
CA PRO A 9 -0.97 1.90 -7.49
C PRO A 9 0.40 1.98 -8.17
N CYS A 10 0.91 0.85 -8.68
CA CYS A 10 2.19 0.83 -9.40
C CYS A 10 2.19 1.76 -10.60
N GLY A 11 1.05 1.91 -11.29
CA GLY A 11 0.92 2.82 -12.43
C GLY A 11 1.12 4.30 -12.09
N GLY A 12 1.06 4.69 -10.82
CA GLY A 12 1.39 6.06 -10.38
C GLY A 12 2.88 6.24 -10.02
N ILE A 13 3.65 5.16 -9.89
CA ILE A 13 5.07 5.23 -9.53
C ILE A 13 5.86 5.80 -10.72
N GLY A 14 6.67 6.81 -10.45
CA GLY A 14 7.38 7.58 -11.49
C GLY A 14 6.63 8.86 -11.90
N ASP A 15 5.31 8.89 -11.76
CA ASP A 15 4.49 10.04 -12.09
C ASP A 15 4.41 11.06 -10.95
N ARG A 16 4.05 12.30 -11.32
CA ARG A 16 3.89 13.41 -10.37
C ARG A 16 2.88 13.08 -9.27
N ASP A 17 1.78 12.43 -9.62
CA ASP A 17 0.69 12.14 -8.68
C ASP A 17 1.07 11.01 -7.70
N GLY A 18 1.86 10.01 -8.11
CA GLY A 18 2.38 9.00 -7.19
C GLY A 18 3.40 9.58 -6.20
N TRP A 19 4.30 10.45 -6.66
CA TRP A 19 5.21 11.16 -5.74
C TRP A 19 4.46 12.08 -4.78
N ARG A 20 3.35 12.68 -5.22
CA ARG A 20 2.49 13.48 -4.35
C ARG A 20 1.82 12.59 -3.30
N LEU A 21 1.23 11.46 -3.71
CA LEU A 21 0.59 10.51 -2.80
C LEU A 21 1.54 10.05 -1.69
N LEU A 22 2.78 9.71 -2.03
CA LEU A 22 3.81 9.31 -1.05
C LEU A 22 4.08 10.41 -0.02
N LYS A 23 4.23 11.67 -0.48
CA LYS A 23 4.51 12.82 0.40
C LYS A 23 3.31 13.20 1.27
N ASP A 24 2.10 13.12 0.72
CA ASP A 24 0.87 13.42 1.45
C ASP A 24 0.69 12.47 2.65
N HIS A 25 1.34 11.30 2.62
CA HIS A 25 1.37 10.33 3.72
C HIS A 25 2.70 10.31 4.49
N GLY A 26 3.47 11.40 4.45
CA GLY A 26 4.60 11.62 5.35
C GLY A 26 5.96 11.13 4.85
N LEU A 27 6.07 10.61 3.61
CA LEU A 27 7.36 10.25 3.03
C LEU A 27 8.08 11.46 2.43
N ASN A 28 9.34 11.65 2.82
CA ASN A 28 10.19 12.67 2.21
C ASN A 28 10.82 12.14 0.91
N VAL A 29 10.26 12.54 -0.22
CA VAL A 29 10.79 12.20 -1.56
C VAL A 29 11.56 13.39 -2.14
N THR A 30 12.83 13.18 -2.50
CA THR A 30 13.69 14.17 -3.17
C THR A 30 12.99 14.85 -4.35
N THR A 31 13.27 16.12 -4.63
CA THR A 31 12.73 16.84 -5.81
C THR A 31 13.54 16.64 -7.08
N ASN A 32 14.73 16.03 -6.98
CA ASN A 32 15.60 15.78 -8.12
C ASN A 32 15.04 14.65 -9.00
N GLY A 33 14.67 14.98 -10.24
CA GLY A 33 14.07 14.04 -11.19
C GLY A 33 14.94 12.82 -11.52
N LYS A 34 16.28 12.97 -11.54
CA LYS A 34 17.19 11.84 -11.85
C LYS A 34 17.11 10.75 -10.79
N TYR A 35 17.10 11.13 -9.51
CA TYR A 35 17.00 10.17 -8.41
C TYR A 35 15.60 9.56 -8.31
N ARG A 36 14.55 10.34 -8.62
CA ARG A 36 13.18 9.81 -8.70
C ARG A 36 13.02 8.74 -9.77
N ALA A 37 13.62 8.94 -10.95
CA ALA A 37 13.58 7.96 -12.02
C ALA A 37 14.22 6.63 -11.58
N ILE A 38 15.42 6.68 -11.00
CA ILE A 38 16.11 5.50 -10.47
C ILE A 38 15.28 4.81 -9.39
N LEU A 39 14.67 5.57 -8.49
CA LEU A 39 13.83 5.02 -7.43
C LEU A 39 12.55 4.38 -7.99
N ALA A 40 11.90 5.01 -8.97
CA ALA A 40 10.71 4.44 -9.61
C ALA A 40 11.03 3.14 -10.34
N ASP A 41 12.15 3.10 -11.07
CA ASP A 41 12.61 1.88 -11.72
C ASP A 41 12.86 0.78 -10.68
N TRP A 42 13.54 1.13 -9.58
CA TRP A 42 13.80 0.16 -8.52
C TRP A 42 12.49 -0.36 -7.91
N MET A 43 11.55 0.52 -7.55
CA MET A 43 10.25 0.13 -6.98
C MET A 43 9.40 -0.74 -7.92
N GLN A 44 9.50 -0.53 -9.23
CA GLN A 44 8.71 -1.28 -10.21
C GLN A 44 9.36 -2.59 -10.64
N LEU A 45 10.69 -2.68 -10.63
CA LEU A 45 11.44 -3.85 -11.10
C LEU A 45 11.90 -4.77 -9.97
N ASN A 46 11.80 -4.34 -8.73
CA ASN A 46 12.20 -5.11 -7.56
C ASN A 46 10.97 -5.40 -6.68
N GLY A 47 11.10 -6.41 -5.81
CA GLY A 47 10.04 -6.87 -4.92
C GLY A 47 9.62 -8.29 -5.24
N SER A 48 8.73 -8.86 -4.42
CA SER A 48 8.23 -10.22 -4.63
C SER A 48 7.24 -10.31 -5.80
N HIS A 49 6.72 -9.17 -6.28
CA HIS A 49 5.56 -9.11 -7.20
C HIS A 49 4.40 -10.01 -6.74
N GLU A 50 4.33 -10.26 -5.43
CA GLU A 50 3.28 -11.06 -4.83
C GLU A 50 1.94 -10.34 -4.99
N GLU A 51 0.91 -11.10 -5.31
CA GLU A 51 -0.43 -10.57 -5.44
C GLU A 51 -1.04 -10.37 -4.05
N TRP A 52 -1.33 -9.12 -3.71
CA TRP A 52 -2.00 -8.75 -2.46
C TRP A 52 -3.46 -8.46 -2.69
N GLN A 53 -4.31 -8.98 -1.81
CA GLN A 53 -5.73 -8.63 -1.81
C GLN A 53 -5.97 -7.37 -0.98
N LEU A 54 -6.65 -6.39 -1.58
CA LEU A 54 -7.13 -5.21 -0.87
C LEU A 54 -8.59 -5.41 -0.49
N SER A 55 -8.91 -5.40 0.81
CA SER A 55 -10.29 -5.50 1.27
C SER A 55 -10.76 -4.20 1.93
N PRO A 56 -11.79 -3.53 1.40
CA PRO A 56 -12.39 -2.37 2.05
C PRO A 56 -13.40 -2.76 3.15
N THR A 57 -13.74 -4.05 3.26
CA THR A 57 -14.77 -4.56 4.16
C THR A 57 -14.20 -5.58 5.13
N THR A 58 -14.85 -5.66 6.29
CA THR A 58 -14.64 -6.73 7.27
C THR A 58 -15.34 -8.01 6.82
N GLY A 59 -14.94 -9.15 7.39
CA GLY A 59 -15.58 -10.43 7.13
C GLY A 59 -14.60 -11.51 6.66
N TRP A 60 -15.15 -12.61 6.14
CA TRP A 60 -14.35 -13.72 5.62
C TRP A 60 -13.73 -13.38 4.25
N HIS A 61 -12.42 -13.53 4.16
CA HIS A 61 -11.61 -13.33 2.96
C HIS A 61 -10.52 -14.40 2.89
N PHE A 62 -10.51 -15.21 1.84
CA PHE A 62 -9.44 -16.19 1.54
C PHE A 62 -9.02 -17.04 2.74
N GLY A 63 -9.97 -17.59 3.50
CA GLY A 63 -9.70 -18.46 4.65
C GLY A 63 -9.45 -17.73 5.99
N ALA A 64 -9.30 -16.41 5.98
CA ALA A 64 -9.15 -15.60 7.18
C ALA A 64 -10.34 -14.63 7.40
N TYR A 65 -10.53 -14.17 8.63
CA TYR A 65 -11.56 -13.19 8.98
C TYR A 65 -10.94 -11.84 9.33
N ILE A 66 -11.38 -10.77 8.66
CA ILE A 66 -10.94 -9.39 8.91
C ILE A 66 -11.92 -8.71 9.87
N MET A 67 -11.41 -8.21 10.98
CA MET A 67 -12.16 -7.46 11.99
C MET A 67 -12.30 -5.97 11.63
N PRO A 68 -13.28 -5.24 12.20
CA PRO A 68 -13.45 -3.79 11.97
C PRO A 68 -12.27 -2.91 12.35
N ASP A 69 -11.42 -3.37 13.26
CA ASP A 69 -10.18 -2.69 13.63
C ASP A 69 -9.00 -3.02 12.69
N GLY A 70 -9.22 -3.86 11.68
CA GLY A 70 -8.24 -4.29 10.69
C GLY A 70 -7.40 -5.50 11.09
N SER A 71 -7.60 -6.05 12.29
CA SER A 71 -6.92 -7.28 12.68
C SER A 71 -7.48 -8.50 11.95
N VAL A 72 -6.64 -9.54 11.79
CA VAL A 72 -6.96 -10.72 10.99
C VAL A 72 -6.90 -11.97 11.86
N ILE A 73 -7.95 -12.79 11.81
CA ILE A 73 -8.05 -14.08 12.50
C ILE A 73 -7.96 -15.21 11.49
N GLY A 74 -7.08 -16.19 11.77
CA GLY A 74 -6.82 -17.33 10.89
C GLY A 74 -5.66 -17.09 9.93
N GLU A 75 -5.41 -18.07 9.07
CA GLU A 75 -4.37 -18.00 8.04
C GLU A 75 -5.04 -17.80 6.68
N SER A 76 -4.61 -16.76 5.97
CA SER A 76 -5.11 -16.51 4.63
C SER A 76 -4.24 -17.20 3.59
N GLU A 77 -4.87 -17.73 2.54
CA GLU A 77 -4.15 -18.30 1.38
C GLU A 77 -3.32 -17.25 0.62
N LYS A 78 -3.68 -15.97 0.74
CA LYS A 78 -2.99 -14.84 0.11
C LYS A 78 -2.79 -13.73 1.14
N PRO A 79 -1.75 -12.90 1.00
CA PRO A 79 -1.63 -11.74 1.87
C PRO A 79 -2.78 -10.76 1.62
N ILE A 80 -3.40 -10.30 2.70
CA ILE A 80 -4.52 -9.35 2.67
C ILE A 80 -4.11 -8.07 3.39
N LEU A 81 -4.38 -6.93 2.75
CA LEU A 81 -4.33 -5.63 3.40
C LEU A 81 -5.77 -5.09 3.55
N PHE A 82 -6.19 -4.85 4.78
CA PHE A 82 -7.43 -4.15 5.06
C PHE A 82 -7.25 -2.66 4.72
N THR A 83 -8.04 -2.17 3.78
CA THR A 83 -8.06 -0.77 3.34
C THR A 83 -9.34 -0.06 3.75
N GLY A 84 -10.14 -0.70 4.62
CA GLY A 84 -11.33 -0.09 5.16
C GLY A 84 -10.99 1.23 5.84
N LYS A 85 -11.71 2.27 5.45
CA LYS A 85 -11.51 3.61 5.98
C LYS A 85 -11.62 3.56 7.50
N THR A 86 -10.58 3.96 8.22
CA THR A 86 -10.83 4.89 9.33
C THR A 86 -11.61 6.03 8.70
N ALA A 87 -12.90 6.15 9.04
CA ALA A 87 -13.71 7.27 8.62
C ALA A 87 -13.15 8.55 9.28
N ALA A 88 -12.10 9.10 8.70
CA ALA A 88 -11.58 10.41 8.99
C ALA A 88 -11.49 11.13 7.64
N VAL A 89 -12.60 11.78 7.30
CA VAL A 89 -12.64 12.90 6.37
C VAL A 89 -12.17 14.13 7.14
#